data_AF-A0A971NFM1-F1
#
_entry.id   AF-A0A971NFM1-F1
#
_cell.length_a   1.000
_cell.length_b   1.000
_cell.length_c   1.000
_cell.angle_alpha   90.00
_cell.angle_beta   90.00
_cell.angle_gamma   90.00
#
_symmetry.space_group_name_H-M   'P 1'
#
loop_
_entity.id
_entity.type
_entity.pdbx_description
1 polymer ?
#
loop_
_entity_poly.entity_id
_entity_poly.type
_entity_poly.pdbx_seq_one_letter_code
_entity_poly.pdbx_strand_id
1 'polypeptide(L)'
;MKLQIIIELKSALLLGSGTGHGAFIDTDIIYDDNGIPYFPGRRLKGLLRESADEVMEMLTQANLAGFISSDVNSVFGTGLNSSAITVSNLELEGYRESQAVLQTARNAYPHLVNQNTVLHSLTGIRQQTAVNEKGIAKPNSLRTIRVMKPKSSLKENGSTIPRRFVGEIGIRDESSIRLLALSCSNLRLAGSKRNRGLGSITVTLVDEHQNDLTAQVLSDLEKHIASPDPEKHEKSPLKDDIKRKPSVYAKGTPGKAGLSIPYRVFTRSPLIFTTR
;
A
#
# COMPACT_ATOMS: atom_id res chain seq x y z
N MET A 1 7.40 3.19 -23.32
CA MET A 1 6.40 4.21 -22.94
C MET A 1 6.66 4.70 -21.53
N LYS A 2 6.08 5.85 -21.15
CA LYS A 2 6.13 6.36 -19.78
C LYS A 2 4.71 6.42 -19.22
N LEU A 3 4.54 5.87 -18.02
CA LEU A 3 3.31 5.96 -17.25
C LEU A 3 3.58 6.75 -15.97
N GLN A 4 2.52 7.17 -15.29
CA GLN A 4 2.62 7.83 -14.01
C GLN A 4 1.99 6.96 -12.92
N ILE A 5 2.64 6.94 -11.75
CA ILE A 5 2.13 6.27 -10.55
C ILE A 5 1.84 7.31 -9.48
N ILE A 6 0.66 7.18 -8.87
CA ILE A 6 0.14 8.08 -7.85
C ILE A 6 -0.10 7.27 -6.58
N ILE A 7 0.51 7.69 -5.47
CA ILE A 7 0.31 7.09 -4.15
C ILE A 7 -0.37 8.09 -3.24
N GLU A 8 -1.62 7.85 -2.88
CA GLU A 8 -2.33 8.68 -1.90
C GLU A 8 -2.22 8.10 -0.49
N LEU A 9 -1.89 8.96 0.49
CA LEU A 9 -1.78 8.58 1.89
C LEU A 9 -3.15 8.57 2.57
N LYS A 10 -3.58 7.41 3.06
CA LYS A 10 -4.81 7.25 3.86
C LYS A 10 -4.53 7.29 5.36
N SER A 11 -3.32 6.93 5.79
CA SER A 11 -2.86 7.10 7.17
C SER A 11 -1.42 7.63 7.23
N ALA A 12 -0.96 7.99 8.44
CA ALA A 12 0.37 8.53 8.61
C ALA A 12 1.44 7.52 8.16
N LEU A 13 2.45 7.98 7.42
CA LEU A 13 3.42 7.11 6.76
C LEU A 13 4.82 7.27 7.37
N LEU A 14 5.47 6.15 7.69
CA LEU A 14 6.87 6.08 8.11
C LEU A 14 7.70 5.42 7.00
N LEU A 15 8.25 6.22 6.10
CA LEU A 15 9.27 5.79 5.14
C LEU A 15 10.65 5.95 5.76
N GLY A 16 11.05 5.00 6.60
CA GLY A 16 12.32 5.06 7.33
C GLY A 16 13.51 5.35 6.41
N SER A 17 14.36 6.30 6.79
CA SER A 17 15.64 6.57 6.11
C SER A 17 16.65 5.43 6.33
N GLY A 18 16.47 4.62 7.37
CA GLY A 18 17.46 3.64 7.85
C GLY A 18 18.43 4.24 8.88
N THR A 19 18.31 5.54 9.17
CA THR A 19 19.10 6.27 10.15
C THR A 19 18.18 7.02 11.14
N GLY A 20 18.62 7.14 12.38
CA GLY A 20 18.05 8.10 13.33
C GLY A 20 18.57 9.50 13.06
N HIS A 21 17.83 10.53 13.44
CA HIS A 21 18.30 11.91 13.37
C HIS A 21 18.56 12.45 14.77
N GLY A 22 19.86 12.64 15.08
CA GLY A 22 20.32 13.09 16.40
C GLY A 22 19.97 12.12 17.53
N ALA A 23 19.93 12.65 18.76
CA ALA A 23 19.62 11.88 19.97
C ALA A 23 18.11 11.69 20.24
N PHE A 24 17.24 12.43 19.55
CA PHE A 24 15.81 12.55 19.92
C PHE A 24 14.87 11.73 19.03
N ILE A 25 15.28 11.36 17.81
CA ILE A 25 14.45 10.62 16.85
C ILE A 25 15.15 9.30 16.50
N ASP A 26 14.59 8.20 17.00
CA ASP A 26 15.12 6.86 16.75
C ASP A 26 14.91 6.40 15.30
N THR A 27 13.82 6.81 14.67
CA THR A 27 13.56 6.51 13.25
C THR A 27 12.98 7.73 12.55
N ASP A 28 13.77 8.27 11.64
CA ASP A 28 13.35 9.40 10.82
C ASP A 28 12.86 8.95 9.44
N ILE A 29 12.13 9.83 8.77
CA ILE A 29 11.71 9.61 7.38
C ILE A 29 12.78 10.07 6.40
N ILE A 30 12.70 9.58 5.17
CA ILE A 30 13.51 10.08 4.06
C ILE A 30 12.94 11.39 3.49
N TYR A 31 13.80 12.37 3.23
CA TYR A 31 13.47 13.69 2.68
C TYR A 31 14.65 14.24 1.88
N ASP A 32 14.41 15.29 1.09
CA ASP A 32 15.40 15.97 0.25
C ASP A 32 16.10 17.15 0.97
N ASP A 33 16.97 17.85 0.25
CA ASP A 33 17.71 19.01 0.78
C ASP A 33 16.80 20.19 1.19
N ASN A 34 15.55 20.20 0.73
CA ASN A 34 14.55 21.19 1.12
C ASN A 34 13.72 20.76 2.33
N GLY A 35 13.88 19.54 2.82
CA GLY A 35 13.10 18.98 3.92
C GLY A 35 11.77 18.40 3.47
N ILE A 36 11.60 18.19 2.16
CA ILE A 36 10.39 17.62 1.57
C ILE A 36 10.55 16.10 1.50
N PRO A 37 9.65 15.33 2.13
CA PRO A 37 9.65 13.88 2.01
C PRO A 37 9.42 13.43 0.57
N TYR A 38 10.04 12.32 0.17
CA TYR A 38 9.81 11.67 -1.13
C TYR A 38 9.65 10.16 -0.95
N PHE A 39 9.06 9.47 -1.94
CA PHE A 39 8.95 8.02 -1.92
C PHE A 39 10.07 7.40 -2.79
N PRO A 40 11.00 6.61 -2.24
CA PRO A 40 12.08 6.06 -3.04
C PRO A 40 11.58 5.02 -4.05
N GLY A 41 11.93 5.21 -5.32
CA GLY A 41 11.48 4.34 -6.42
C GLY A 41 11.88 2.89 -6.23
N ARG A 42 13.09 2.63 -5.70
CA ARG A 42 13.56 1.28 -5.35
C ARG A 42 12.68 0.59 -4.31
N ARG A 43 12.20 1.32 -3.29
CA ARG A 43 11.30 0.76 -2.27
C ARG A 43 9.93 0.47 -2.86
N LEU A 44 9.41 1.38 -3.68
CA LEU A 44 8.14 1.17 -4.37
C LEU A 44 8.20 -0.04 -5.30
N LYS A 45 9.26 -0.16 -6.09
CA LYS A 45 9.49 -1.31 -6.97
C LYS A 45 9.51 -2.63 -6.19
N GLY A 46 10.11 -2.65 -5.00
CA GLY A 46 10.07 -3.81 -4.11
C GLY A 46 8.66 -4.14 -3.62
N LEU A 47 7.90 -3.13 -3.18
CA LEU A 47 6.49 -3.31 -2.76
C LEU A 47 5.60 -3.81 -3.90
N LEU A 48 5.77 -3.26 -5.10
CA LEU A 48 5.02 -3.67 -6.27
C LEU A 48 5.38 -5.09 -6.69
N ARG A 49 6.64 -5.50 -6.55
CA ARG A 49 7.06 -6.89 -6.82
C ARG A 49 6.40 -7.87 -5.83
N GLU A 50 6.48 -7.59 -4.53
CA GLU A 50 5.82 -8.39 -3.49
C GLU A 50 4.31 -8.50 -3.77
N SER A 51 3.68 -7.38 -4.12
CA SER A 51 2.27 -7.34 -4.48
C SER A 51 1.94 -8.09 -5.78
N ALA A 52 2.88 -8.15 -6.74
CA ALA A 52 2.74 -8.91 -7.98
C ALA A 52 2.79 -10.42 -7.74
N ASP A 53 3.69 -10.87 -6.86
CA ASP A 53 3.76 -12.27 -6.43
C ASP A 53 2.41 -12.69 -5.81
N GLU A 54 1.88 -11.88 -4.88
CA GLU A 54 0.55 -12.12 -4.28
C GLU A 54 -0.58 -12.16 -5.32
N VAL A 55 -0.57 -11.23 -6.29
CA VAL A 55 -1.57 -11.19 -7.38
C VAL A 55 -1.52 -12.46 -8.22
N MET A 56 -0.31 -12.90 -8.60
CA MET A 56 -0.15 -14.13 -9.39
C MET A 56 -0.58 -15.37 -8.62
N GLU A 57 -0.30 -15.44 -7.32
CA GLU A 57 -0.80 -16.50 -6.45
C GLU A 57 -2.33 -16.53 -6.40
N MET A 58 -2.98 -15.37 -6.18
CA MET A 58 -4.44 -15.26 -6.17
C MET A 58 -5.07 -15.65 -7.51
N LEU A 59 -4.51 -15.18 -8.63
CA LEU A 59 -5.00 -15.53 -9.97
C LEU A 59 -4.82 -17.01 -10.27
N THR A 60 -3.70 -17.61 -9.85
CA THR A 60 -3.45 -19.05 -10.04
C THR A 60 -4.45 -19.89 -9.24
N GLN A 61 -4.67 -19.56 -7.97
CA GLN A 61 -5.65 -20.26 -7.13
C GLN A 61 -7.08 -20.11 -7.67
N ALA A 62 -7.38 -19.01 -8.36
CA ALA A 62 -8.67 -18.77 -9.02
C ALA A 62 -8.79 -19.38 -10.42
N ASN A 63 -7.77 -20.08 -10.95
CA ASN A 63 -7.69 -20.54 -12.34
C ASN A 63 -7.79 -19.40 -13.39
N LEU A 64 -7.29 -18.21 -13.03
CA LEU A 64 -7.28 -17.00 -13.86
C LEU A 64 -5.87 -16.58 -14.29
N ALA A 65 -4.84 -17.42 -14.09
CA ALA A 65 -3.45 -17.10 -14.45
C ALA A 65 -3.29 -16.67 -15.92
N GLY A 66 -4.10 -17.22 -16.83
CA GLY A 66 -4.09 -16.86 -18.25
C GLY A 66 -4.53 -15.42 -18.57
N PHE A 67 -5.05 -14.67 -17.59
CA PHE A 67 -5.33 -13.24 -17.75
C PHE A 67 -4.05 -12.40 -17.88
N ILE A 68 -2.95 -12.89 -17.30
CA ILE A 68 -1.63 -12.27 -17.29
C ILE A 68 -0.70 -13.03 -18.24
N SER A 69 -0.08 -12.31 -19.16
CA SER A 69 0.87 -12.87 -20.13
C SER A 69 2.34 -12.73 -19.70
N SER A 70 2.64 -11.93 -18.68
CA SER A 70 3.99 -11.64 -18.18
C SER A 70 4.29 -12.35 -16.86
N ASP A 71 5.56 -12.68 -16.62
CA ASP A 71 6.02 -13.22 -15.34
C ASP A 71 6.59 -12.11 -14.43
N VAL A 72 6.47 -12.26 -13.11
CA VAL A 72 6.96 -11.26 -12.14
C VAL A 72 8.45 -10.93 -12.35
N ASN A 73 9.29 -11.91 -12.66
CA ASN A 73 10.72 -11.70 -12.89
C ASN A 73 11.01 -10.92 -14.16
N SER A 74 10.27 -11.14 -15.24
CA SER A 74 10.38 -10.34 -16.47
C SER A 74 10.01 -8.88 -16.22
N VAL A 75 8.93 -8.64 -15.46
CA VAL A 75 8.45 -7.28 -15.16
C VAL A 75 9.44 -6.54 -14.25
N PHE A 76 9.78 -7.15 -13.10
CA PHE A 76 10.55 -6.47 -12.04
C PHE A 76 12.05 -6.72 -12.09
N GLY A 77 12.51 -7.62 -12.94
CA GLY A 77 13.90 -8.07 -13.03
C GLY A 77 14.29 -9.01 -11.89
N THR A 78 15.50 -9.55 -11.97
CA THR A 78 16.14 -10.29 -10.86
C THR A 78 17.49 -9.66 -10.55
N GLY A 79 18.26 -10.23 -9.62
CA GLY A 79 19.66 -9.80 -9.43
C GLY A 79 20.54 -10.00 -10.67
N LEU A 80 20.12 -10.87 -11.60
CA LEU A 80 20.86 -11.26 -12.80
C LEU A 80 20.23 -10.71 -14.09
N ASN A 81 18.90 -10.59 -14.14
CA ASN A 81 18.16 -10.20 -15.34
C ASN A 81 17.61 -8.78 -15.23
N SER A 82 17.64 -8.04 -16.35
CA SER A 82 17.09 -6.70 -16.42
C SER A 82 15.56 -6.69 -16.32
N SER A 83 14.98 -5.63 -15.76
CA SER A 83 13.54 -5.51 -15.52
C SER A 83 12.80 -4.79 -16.64
N ALA A 84 11.62 -5.25 -17.07
CA ALA A 84 10.82 -4.53 -18.06
C ALA A 84 10.40 -3.11 -17.61
N ILE A 85 10.39 -2.84 -16.29
CA ILE A 85 10.02 -1.53 -15.73
C ILE A 85 11.17 -0.79 -15.01
N THR A 86 11.15 0.54 -15.09
CA THR A 86 11.98 1.45 -14.28
C THR A 86 11.10 2.36 -13.46
N VAL A 87 11.40 2.55 -12.17
CA VAL A 87 10.59 3.36 -11.25
C VAL A 87 11.44 4.51 -10.73
N SER A 88 11.06 5.75 -11.03
CA SER A 88 11.72 6.93 -10.48
C SER A 88 11.41 7.09 -8.99
N ASN A 89 12.13 7.98 -8.29
CA ASN A 89 11.62 8.48 -7.02
C ASN A 89 10.29 9.22 -7.28
N LEU A 90 9.35 9.11 -6.34
CA LEU A 90 8.10 9.85 -6.41
C LEU A 90 8.23 11.08 -5.52
N GLU A 91 7.86 12.21 -6.08
CA GLU A 91 7.86 13.51 -5.43
C GLU A 91 6.49 13.80 -4.83
N LEU A 92 6.41 14.71 -3.87
CA LEU A 92 5.13 15.18 -3.37
C LEU A 92 4.37 15.89 -4.51
N GLU A 93 3.07 15.65 -4.63
CA GLU A 93 2.23 16.38 -5.59
C GLU A 93 2.37 17.90 -5.39
N GLY A 94 2.62 18.65 -6.47
CA GLY A 94 2.91 20.08 -6.42
C GLY A 94 4.35 20.44 -6.01
N TYR A 95 5.29 19.49 -6.06
CA TYR A 95 6.68 19.71 -5.65
C TYR A 95 7.37 20.84 -6.42
N ARG A 96 7.22 20.89 -7.75
CA ARG A 96 7.90 21.88 -8.60
C ARG A 96 7.46 23.30 -8.30
N GLU A 97 6.16 23.51 -8.15
CA GLU A 97 5.56 24.79 -7.76
C GLU A 97 6.03 25.17 -6.35
N SER A 98 6.06 24.20 -5.44
CA SER A 98 6.50 24.39 -4.05
C SER A 98 7.97 24.81 -3.96
N GLN A 99 8.85 24.28 -4.82
CA GLN A 99 10.27 24.64 -4.79
C GLN A 99 10.51 26.11 -5.08
N ALA A 100 9.89 26.68 -6.11
CA ALA A 100 10.06 28.09 -6.46
C ALA A 100 9.57 29.02 -5.34
N VAL A 101 8.43 28.69 -4.74
CA VAL A 101 7.86 29.41 -3.59
C VAL A 101 8.78 29.29 -2.37
N LEU A 102 9.27 28.09 -2.07
CA LEU A 102 10.16 27.85 -0.94
C LEU A 102 11.49 28.59 -1.09
N GLN A 103 12.06 28.63 -2.29
CA GLN A 103 13.30 29.37 -2.54
C GLN A 103 13.12 30.86 -2.29
N THR A 104 12.01 31.43 -2.80
CA THR A 104 11.67 32.84 -2.58
C THR A 104 11.46 33.13 -1.10
N ALA A 105 10.68 32.30 -0.41
CA ALA A 105 10.40 32.45 1.02
C ALA A 105 11.64 32.28 1.90
N ARG A 106 12.55 31.37 1.54
CA ARG A 106 13.83 31.16 2.23
C ARG A 106 14.75 32.37 2.09
N ASN A 107 14.79 33.00 0.91
CA ASN A 107 15.57 34.22 0.69
C ASN A 107 15.02 35.41 1.50
N ALA A 108 13.69 35.56 1.55
CA ALA A 108 13.05 36.65 2.28
C ALA A 108 13.07 36.45 3.82
N TYR A 109 12.95 35.20 4.29
CA TYR A 109 12.79 34.86 5.70
C TYR A 109 13.67 33.67 6.12
N PRO A 110 15.01 33.77 6.02
CA PRO A 110 15.92 32.63 6.20
C PRO A 110 15.86 32.00 7.59
N HIS A 111 15.55 32.79 8.63
CA HIS A 111 15.42 32.29 10.00
C HIS A 111 14.10 31.53 10.25
N LEU A 112 13.07 31.80 9.45
CA LEU A 112 11.76 31.15 9.59
C LEU A 112 11.63 29.94 8.65
N VAL A 113 12.12 30.06 7.42
CA VAL A 113 11.95 29.07 6.36
C VAL A 113 13.27 28.34 6.11
N ASN A 114 13.51 27.29 6.89
CA ASN A 114 14.65 26.38 6.72
C ASN A 114 14.17 24.93 6.51
N GLN A 115 15.11 24.03 6.19
CA GLN A 115 14.85 22.61 5.94
C GLN A 115 14.02 21.94 7.06
N ASN A 116 14.37 22.22 8.33
CA ASN A 116 13.66 21.66 9.47
C ASN A 116 12.23 22.20 9.54
N THR A 117 12.00 23.50 9.37
CA THR A 117 10.65 24.07 9.39
C THR A 117 9.76 23.43 8.31
N VAL A 118 10.29 23.25 7.09
CA VAL A 118 9.58 22.58 5.99
C VAL A 118 9.23 21.14 6.37
N LEU A 119 10.21 20.38 6.84
CA LEU A 119 10.01 19.00 7.28
C LEU A 119 8.97 18.90 8.40
N HIS A 120 9.03 19.76 9.42
CA HIS A 120 8.09 19.79 10.54
C HIS A 120 6.66 20.17 10.10
N SER A 121 6.51 21.02 9.08
CA SER A 121 5.18 21.31 8.51
C SER A 121 4.57 20.05 7.90
N LEU A 122 5.39 19.24 7.23
CA LEU A 122 4.97 18.02 6.54
C LEU A 122 4.87 16.80 7.47
N THR A 123 5.43 16.84 8.67
CA THR A 123 5.57 15.65 9.52
C THR A 123 5.03 15.86 10.94
N GLY A 124 4.84 14.76 11.66
CA GLY A 124 4.57 14.75 13.09
C GLY A 124 5.50 13.79 13.80
N ILE A 125 5.82 14.08 15.06
CA ILE A 125 6.56 13.18 15.93
C ILE A 125 5.57 12.32 16.71
N ARG A 126 5.84 11.02 16.81
CA ARG A 126 5.08 10.08 17.63
C ARG A 126 6.02 9.34 18.55
N GLN A 127 5.59 9.17 19.79
CA GLN A 127 6.30 8.37 20.79
C GLN A 127 5.52 7.09 21.08
N GLN A 128 6.24 5.98 21.23
CA GLN A 128 5.68 4.66 21.53
C GLN A 128 6.53 4.00 22.60
N THR A 129 5.91 3.30 23.54
CA THR A 129 6.63 2.53 24.57
C THR A 129 6.02 1.15 24.69
N ALA A 130 6.81 0.15 25.07
CA ALA A 130 6.30 -1.18 25.35
C ALA A 130 5.80 -1.23 26.79
N VAL A 131 4.62 -1.78 27.01
CA VAL A 131 4.03 -1.91 28.35
C VAL A 131 4.06 -3.39 28.74
N ASN A 132 4.36 -3.69 30.01
CA ASN A 132 4.31 -5.04 30.55
C ASN A 132 2.89 -5.43 31.00
N GLU A 133 2.69 -6.67 31.46
CA GLU A 133 1.39 -7.18 31.91
C GLU A 133 0.80 -6.41 33.10
N LYS A 134 1.64 -5.68 33.85
CA LYS A 134 1.23 -4.85 34.99
C LYS A 134 0.86 -3.42 34.59
N GLY A 135 0.84 -3.09 33.29
CA GLY A 135 0.57 -1.74 32.80
C GLY A 135 1.75 -0.76 32.94
N ILE A 136 2.96 -1.26 33.23
CA ILE A 136 4.15 -0.43 33.45
C ILE A 136 5.02 -0.43 32.18
N ALA A 137 5.56 0.73 31.82
CA ALA A 137 6.51 0.85 30.72
C ALA A 137 7.76 -0.01 30.95
N LYS A 138 8.14 -0.81 29.95
CA LYS A 138 9.36 -1.60 29.99
C LYS A 138 10.58 -0.67 29.91
N PRO A 139 11.65 -0.92 30.69
CA PRO A 139 12.88 -0.15 30.61
C PRO A 139 13.42 -0.07 29.17
N ASN A 140 13.92 1.10 28.78
CA ASN A 140 14.55 1.37 27.46
C ASN A 140 13.69 1.04 26.22
N SER A 141 12.36 1.00 26.37
CA SER A 141 11.44 0.65 25.28
C SER A 141 10.79 1.85 24.59
N LEU A 142 10.99 3.07 25.10
CA LEU A 142 10.52 4.28 24.46
C LEU A 142 11.19 4.43 23.08
N ARG A 143 10.38 4.70 22.06
CA ARG A 143 10.79 4.94 20.69
C ARG A 143 10.09 6.17 20.14
N THR A 144 10.86 7.09 19.60
CA THR A 144 10.38 8.30 18.93
C THR A 144 10.55 8.12 17.42
N ILE A 145 9.44 8.24 16.69
CA ILE A 145 9.40 8.13 15.24
C ILE A 145 8.87 9.42 14.63
N ARG A 146 9.42 9.82 13.49
CA ARG A 146 8.80 10.86 12.65
C ARG A 146 7.88 10.18 11.63
N VAL A 147 6.68 10.73 11.45
CA VAL A 147 5.74 10.23 10.45
C VAL A 147 5.26 11.36 9.56
N MET A 148 5.07 11.07 8.28
CA MET A 148 4.41 12.00 7.37
C MET A 148 2.91 12.05 7.67
N LYS A 149 2.35 13.26 7.74
CA LYS A 149 0.89 13.43 7.91
C LYS A 149 0.19 12.99 6.61
N PRO A 150 -0.99 12.35 6.67
CA PRO A 150 -1.69 11.84 5.48
C PRO A 150 -2.44 12.92 4.69
N LYS A 151 -2.70 14.07 5.31
CA LYS A 151 -3.47 15.16 4.71
C LYS A 151 -2.71 16.47 4.90
N SER A 152 -2.94 17.41 4.00
CA SER A 152 -2.46 18.78 4.15
C SER A 152 -3.12 19.46 5.34
N SER A 153 -2.47 20.48 5.91
CA SER A 153 -3.14 21.42 6.81
C SER A 153 -4.08 22.37 6.05
N LEU A 154 -3.86 22.51 4.74
CA LEU A 154 -4.69 23.32 3.87
C LEU A 154 -6.02 22.62 3.57
N LYS A 155 -7.08 23.43 3.49
CA LYS A 155 -8.39 22.99 3.06
C LYS A 155 -8.71 23.65 1.73
N GLU A 156 -9.31 22.87 0.83
CA GLU A 156 -9.86 23.33 -0.43
C GLU A 156 -11.34 22.99 -0.44
N ASN A 157 -12.20 23.98 -0.72
CA ASN A 157 -13.66 23.82 -0.71
C ASN A 157 -14.19 23.15 0.59
N GLY A 158 -13.61 23.53 1.74
CA GLY A 158 -13.96 22.97 3.05
C GLY A 158 -13.42 21.56 3.35
N SER A 159 -12.84 20.89 2.37
CA SER A 159 -12.27 19.55 2.49
C SER A 159 -10.75 19.59 2.63
N THR A 160 -10.18 18.68 3.43
CA THR A 160 -8.73 18.60 3.58
C THR A 160 -8.11 18.01 2.33
N ILE A 161 -7.06 18.66 1.81
CA ILE A 161 -6.37 18.18 0.61
C ILE A 161 -5.63 16.87 0.94
N PRO A 162 -5.83 15.79 0.17
CA PRO A 162 -5.09 14.54 0.37
C PRO A 162 -3.60 14.77 0.06
N ARG A 163 -2.72 13.96 0.65
CA ARG A 163 -1.32 13.95 0.24
C ARG A 163 -1.05 12.82 -0.72
N ARG A 164 -0.44 13.17 -1.84
CA ARG A 164 -0.08 12.24 -2.90
C ARG A 164 1.39 12.34 -3.23
N PHE A 165 1.99 11.19 -3.49
CA PHE A 165 3.27 11.09 -4.16
C PHE A 165 3.04 10.73 -5.62
N VAL A 166 3.76 11.40 -6.52
CA VAL A 166 3.64 11.21 -7.96
C VAL A 166 5.02 10.94 -8.55
N GLY A 167 5.13 9.95 -9.43
CA GLY A 167 6.37 9.63 -10.10
C GLY A 167 6.16 8.90 -11.42
N GLU A 168 7.25 8.69 -12.14
CA GLU A 168 7.24 8.09 -13.46
C GLU A 168 7.62 6.62 -13.40
N ILE A 169 6.90 5.79 -14.16
CA ILE A 169 7.26 4.41 -14.46
C ILE A 169 7.54 4.29 -15.95
N GLY A 170 8.79 3.99 -16.29
CA GLY A 170 9.18 3.62 -17.64
C GLY A 170 8.83 2.16 -17.90
N ILE A 171 8.16 1.87 -19.02
CA ILE A 171 7.78 0.52 -19.43
C ILE A 171 8.40 0.20 -20.79
N ARG A 172 9.09 -0.96 -20.84
CA ARG A 172 9.72 -1.50 -22.05
C ARG A 172 8.88 -2.57 -22.74
N ASP A 173 7.98 -3.22 -22.02
CA ASP A 173 7.09 -4.25 -22.53
C ASP A 173 5.66 -4.03 -22.03
N GLU A 174 4.72 -3.83 -22.95
CA GLU A 174 3.31 -3.57 -22.67
C GLU A 174 2.61 -4.75 -21.98
N SER A 175 3.11 -5.98 -22.16
CA SER A 175 2.60 -7.16 -21.47
C SER A 175 2.71 -7.04 -19.94
N SER A 176 3.60 -6.15 -19.45
CA SER A 176 3.79 -5.85 -18.04
C SER A 176 2.67 -5.02 -17.42
N ILE A 177 1.89 -4.29 -18.23
CA ILE A 177 0.92 -3.28 -17.74
C ILE A 177 -0.16 -3.92 -16.88
N ARG A 178 -0.73 -5.07 -17.30
CA ARG A 178 -1.79 -5.74 -16.54
C ARG A 178 -1.32 -6.17 -15.15
N LEU A 179 -0.17 -6.83 -15.08
CA LEU A 179 0.39 -7.28 -13.80
C LEU A 179 0.72 -6.08 -12.92
N LEU A 180 1.32 -5.03 -13.48
CA LEU A 180 1.65 -3.80 -12.74
C LEU A 180 0.38 -3.09 -12.21
N ALA A 181 -0.66 -2.96 -13.04
CA ALA A 181 -1.92 -2.35 -12.66
C ALA A 181 -2.62 -3.13 -11.54
N LEU A 182 -2.69 -4.46 -11.65
CA LEU A 182 -3.22 -5.30 -10.56
C LEU A 182 -2.36 -5.22 -9.30
N SER A 183 -1.03 -5.12 -9.43
CA SER A 183 -0.12 -4.93 -8.29
C SER A 183 -0.36 -3.58 -7.60
N CYS A 184 -0.60 -2.50 -8.36
CA CYS A 184 -1.02 -1.21 -7.79
C CYS A 184 -2.36 -1.36 -7.07
N SER A 185 -3.30 -2.07 -7.68
CA SER A 185 -4.58 -2.38 -7.05
C SER A 185 -4.48 -3.31 -5.85
N ASN A 186 -3.47 -4.16 -5.70
CA ASN A 186 -3.34 -5.02 -4.52
C ASN A 186 -2.56 -4.32 -3.38
N LEU A 187 -1.62 -3.43 -3.71
CA LEU A 187 -0.80 -2.72 -2.72
C LEU A 187 -1.64 -1.75 -1.86
N ARG A 188 -1.68 -2.00 -0.55
CA ARG A 188 -2.47 -1.20 0.43
C ARG A 188 -1.66 -0.61 1.58
N LEU A 189 -0.44 -1.10 1.81
CA LEU A 189 0.38 -0.76 2.95
C LEU A 189 1.83 -0.48 2.52
N ALA A 190 2.40 0.60 3.01
CA ALA A 190 3.80 0.98 2.76
C ALA A 190 4.52 1.44 4.03
N GLY A 191 5.85 1.41 3.98
CA GLY A 191 6.69 1.85 5.10
C GLY A 191 6.69 0.88 6.29
N SER A 192 7.09 1.39 7.45
CA SER A 192 7.21 0.61 8.69
C SER A 192 5.96 0.71 9.56
N LYS A 193 5.81 -0.26 10.49
CA LYS A 193 4.68 -0.34 11.45
C LYS A 193 3.30 -0.46 10.78
N ARG A 194 3.22 -1.18 9.66
CA ARG A 194 1.99 -1.44 8.88
C ARG A 194 0.87 -2.06 9.72
N ASN A 195 1.24 -2.97 10.61
CA ASN A 195 0.39 -3.65 11.60
C ASN A 195 0.06 -2.81 12.85
N ARG A 196 0.41 -1.52 12.88
CA ARG A 196 0.07 -0.58 13.96
C ARG A 196 -0.63 0.68 13.45
N GLY A 197 -1.34 0.55 12.33
CA GLY A 197 -2.16 1.62 11.74
C GLY A 197 -1.38 2.69 10.95
N LEU A 198 -0.08 2.49 10.71
CA LEU A 198 0.70 3.36 9.82
C LEU A 198 0.73 2.83 8.40
N GLY A 199 0.88 3.74 7.45
CA GLY A 199 1.24 3.42 6.07
C GLY A 199 0.11 2.91 5.19
N SER A 200 -1.16 3.14 5.55
CA SER A 200 -2.28 2.85 4.65
C SER A 200 -2.23 3.80 3.44
N ILE A 201 -2.27 3.23 2.24
CA ILE A 201 -2.15 3.95 0.97
C ILE A 201 -3.12 3.40 -0.08
N THR A 202 -3.38 4.20 -1.11
CA THR A 202 -3.92 3.73 -2.39
C THR A 202 -2.92 4.05 -3.49
N VAL A 203 -2.80 3.14 -4.47
CA VAL A 203 -1.85 3.27 -5.57
C VAL A 203 -2.62 3.19 -6.88
N THR A 204 -2.39 4.17 -7.75
CA THR A 204 -3.04 4.28 -9.06
C THR A 204 -1.97 4.43 -10.14
N LEU A 205 -2.07 3.61 -11.18
CA LEU A 205 -1.31 3.71 -12.41
C LEU A 205 -2.14 4.46 -13.47
N VAL A 206 -1.58 5.51 -14.05
CA VAL A 206 -2.22 6.32 -15.10
C VAL A 206 -1.35 6.42 -16.34
N ASP A 207 -1.98 6.58 -17.50
CA ASP A 207 -1.30 6.82 -18.77
C ASP A 207 -0.96 8.30 -19.01
N GLU A 208 -0.37 8.59 -20.17
CA GLU A 208 0.01 9.95 -20.59
C GLU A 208 -1.21 10.88 -20.75
N HIS A 209 -2.42 10.33 -20.88
CA HIS A 209 -3.70 11.04 -21.00
C HIS A 209 -4.46 11.11 -19.68
N GLN A 210 -3.85 10.75 -18.55
CA GLN A 210 -4.46 10.71 -17.21
C GLN A 210 -5.62 9.69 -17.08
N ASN A 211 -5.67 8.68 -17.94
CA ASN A 211 -6.62 7.59 -17.77
C ASN A 211 -6.14 6.61 -16.70
N ASP A 212 -7.05 6.19 -15.81
CA ASP A 212 -6.76 5.21 -14.76
C ASP A 212 -6.68 3.79 -15.33
N LEU A 213 -5.46 3.35 -15.64
CA LEU A 213 -5.17 1.99 -16.10
C LEU A 213 -5.46 0.94 -15.02
N THR A 214 -5.40 1.32 -13.74
CA THR A 214 -5.70 0.41 -12.63
C THR A 214 -7.18 0.03 -12.64
N ALA A 215 -8.05 1.02 -12.75
CA ALA A 215 -9.50 0.82 -12.86
C ALA A 215 -9.88 0.07 -14.15
N GLN A 216 -9.24 0.40 -15.28
CA GLN A 216 -9.48 -0.29 -16.56
C GLN A 216 -9.15 -1.78 -16.48
N VAL A 217 -7.95 -2.14 -16.00
CA VAL A 217 -7.52 -3.55 -15.90
C VAL A 217 -8.39 -4.32 -14.90
N LEU A 218 -8.85 -3.70 -13.82
CA LEU A 218 -9.82 -4.32 -12.91
C LEU A 218 -11.15 -4.61 -13.60
N SER A 219 -11.69 -3.66 -14.37
CA SER A 219 -12.91 -3.88 -15.15
C SER A 219 -12.74 -5.00 -16.19
N ASP A 220 -11.57 -5.07 -16.83
CA ASP A 220 -11.27 -6.14 -17.78
C ASP A 220 -11.14 -7.51 -17.11
N LEU A 221 -10.58 -7.57 -15.90
CA LEU A 221 -10.57 -8.79 -15.09
C LEU A 221 -11.99 -9.21 -14.69
N GLU A 222 -12.85 -8.28 -14.28
CA GLU A 222 -14.26 -8.55 -13.97
C GLU A 222 -15.01 -9.12 -15.19
N LYS A 223 -14.81 -8.54 -16.38
CA LYS A 223 -15.37 -9.06 -17.63
C LYS A 223 -14.81 -10.43 -17.99
N HIS A 224 -13.51 -10.66 -17.76
CA HIS A 224 -12.87 -11.95 -17.99
C HIS A 224 -13.47 -13.05 -17.09
N ILE A 225 -13.76 -12.73 -15.83
CA ILE A 225 -14.46 -13.63 -14.89
C ILE A 225 -15.91 -13.88 -15.32
N ALA A 226 -16.58 -12.86 -15.85
CA ALA A 226 -17.98 -12.95 -16.30
C ALA A 226 -18.17 -13.66 -17.65
N SER A 227 -17.11 -13.81 -18.45
CA SER A 227 -17.16 -14.48 -19.74
C SER A 227 -17.24 -16.00 -19.54
N PRO A 228 -18.31 -16.67 -20.02
CA PRO A 228 -18.46 -18.11 -19.87
C PRO A 228 -17.51 -18.83 -20.84
N ASP A 229 -16.30 -19.16 -20.38
CA ASP A 229 -15.38 -20.03 -21.14
C ASP A 229 -15.89 -21.49 -21.05
N PRO A 230 -16.29 -22.15 -22.16
CA PRO A 230 -16.99 -23.44 -22.15
C PRO A 230 -16.20 -24.62 -21.55
N GLU A 231 -14.89 -24.48 -21.33
CA GLU A 231 -14.01 -25.60 -20.95
C GLU A 231 -13.46 -25.51 -19.51
N LYS A 232 -13.78 -24.49 -18.71
CA LYS A 232 -13.15 -24.25 -17.39
C LYS A 232 -14.05 -24.41 -16.16
N HIS A 233 -14.97 -25.38 -16.21
CA HIS A 233 -15.65 -25.87 -15.02
C HIS A 233 -15.39 -27.35 -14.79
N GLU A 234 -14.12 -27.74 -14.66
CA GLU A 234 -13.83 -28.78 -13.67
C GLU A 234 -14.17 -28.20 -12.30
N LYS A 235 -15.09 -28.90 -11.63
CA LYS A 235 -15.82 -28.45 -10.46
C LYS A 235 -14.89 -27.88 -9.40
N SER A 236 -14.97 -26.57 -9.16
CA SER A 236 -14.47 -26.01 -7.91
C SER A 236 -15.25 -26.64 -6.74
N PRO A 237 -14.60 -27.32 -5.79
CA PRO A 237 -15.28 -27.97 -4.66
C PRO A 237 -16.05 -26.98 -3.77
N LEU A 238 -15.81 -25.68 -3.93
CA LEU A 238 -16.49 -24.61 -3.19
C LEU A 238 -17.95 -24.37 -3.64
N LYS A 239 -18.35 -24.72 -4.87
CA LYS A 239 -19.74 -24.50 -5.33
C LYS A 239 -20.73 -25.51 -4.74
N ASP A 240 -20.28 -26.70 -4.35
CA ASP A 240 -21.16 -27.74 -3.80
C ASP A 240 -21.50 -27.52 -2.31
N ASP A 241 -20.65 -26.82 -1.55
CA ASP A 241 -20.91 -26.50 -0.14
C ASP A 241 -21.84 -25.30 0.07
N ILE A 242 -22.00 -24.42 -0.94
CA ILE A 242 -22.88 -23.24 -0.85
C ILE A 242 -24.37 -23.64 -0.82
N LYS A 243 -24.73 -24.81 -1.37
CA LYS A 243 -26.13 -25.27 -1.47
C LYS A 243 -26.59 -26.17 -0.31
N ARG A 244 -25.70 -26.52 0.64
CA ARG A 244 -26.10 -27.32 1.80
C ARG A 244 -26.87 -26.47 2.80
N LYS A 245 -28.18 -26.71 2.94
CA LYS A 245 -28.95 -26.21 4.10
C LYS A 245 -28.32 -26.78 5.38
N PRO A 246 -28.13 -25.98 6.44
CA PRO A 246 -27.62 -26.48 7.70
C PRO A 246 -28.59 -27.55 8.24
N SER A 247 -28.09 -28.77 8.43
CA SER A 247 -28.86 -29.86 9.03
C SER A 247 -29.03 -29.59 10.53
N VAL A 248 -30.24 -29.25 10.96
CA VAL A 248 -30.59 -29.16 12.38
C VAL A 248 -30.85 -30.58 12.89
N TYR A 249 -29.81 -31.23 13.42
CA TYR A 249 -29.98 -32.36 14.33
C TYR A 249 -29.01 -32.19 15.50
N ALA A 250 -29.49 -31.59 16.57
CA ALA A 250 -28.86 -31.70 17.89
C ALA A 250 -29.59 -32.81 18.66
N LYS A 251 -29.01 -34.02 18.71
CA LYS A 251 -29.29 -34.95 19.82
C LYS A 251 -28.33 -34.59 20.95
N GLY A 252 -28.78 -33.72 21.84
CA GLY A 252 -28.06 -33.36 23.07
C GLY A 252 -28.88 -33.76 24.29
N THR A 253 -28.27 -34.54 25.19
CA THR A 253 -28.81 -35.00 26.48
C THR A 253 -29.17 -33.81 27.39
N PRO A 254 -30.19 -33.91 28.28
CA PRO A 254 -30.66 -32.78 29.07
C PRO A 254 -29.60 -32.35 30.10
N GLY A 255 -29.24 -31.06 30.14
CA GLY A 255 -28.40 -30.52 31.24
C GLY A 255 -27.45 -29.36 30.90
N LYS A 256 -27.28 -28.97 29.64
CA LYS A 256 -26.48 -27.78 29.30
C LYS A 256 -27.23 -26.93 28.27
N ALA A 257 -27.89 -25.86 28.75
CA ALA A 257 -28.46 -24.84 27.90
C ALA A 257 -27.34 -23.99 27.27
N GLY A 258 -26.69 -24.54 26.25
CA GLY A 258 -25.83 -23.77 25.35
C GLY A 258 -26.63 -23.43 24.09
N LEU A 259 -26.92 -22.14 23.88
CA LEU A 259 -27.51 -21.69 22.63
C LEU A 259 -26.40 -21.67 21.57
N SER A 260 -26.48 -22.56 20.59
CA SER A 260 -25.56 -22.53 19.44
C SER A 260 -26.14 -21.64 18.35
N ILE A 261 -25.52 -20.49 18.11
CA ILE A 261 -25.92 -19.57 17.04
C ILE A 261 -25.05 -19.87 15.82
N PRO A 262 -25.63 -20.27 14.68
CA PRO A 262 -24.89 -20.37 13.44
C PRO A 262 -24.53 -18.95 12.97
N TYR A 263 -23.25 -18.66 12.83
CA TYR A 263 -22.75 -17.42 12.23
C TYR A 263 -21.84 -17.73 11.05
N ARG A 264 -21.76 -16.78 10.11
CA ARG A 264 -20.92 -16.89 8.92
C ARG A 264 -19.98 -15.69 8.88
N VAL A 265 -18.68 -15.94 8.86
CA VAL A 265 -17.66 -14.90 8.78
C VAL A 265 -17.24 -14.75 7.32
N PHE A 266 -17.34 -13.53 6.78
CA PHE A 266 -16.80 -13.19 5.47
C PHE A 266 -15.54 -12.36 5.66
N THR A 267 -14.43 -12.78 5.06
CA THR A 267 -13.18 -12.01 5.10
C THR A 267 -12.85 -11.51 3.72
N ARG A 268 -12.28 -10.31 3.66
CA ARG A 268 -11.75 -9.71 2.42
C ARG A 268 -10.22 -9.91 2.31
N SER A 269 -9.66 -10.75 3.19
CA SER A 269 -8.21 -11.00 3.29
C SER A 269 -7.97 -12.42 3.86
N PRO A 270 -6.82 -13.06 3.57
CA PRO A 270 -6.48 -14.38 4.09
C PRO A 270 -6.40 -14.39 5.62
N LEU A 271 -6.96 -15.42 6.25
CA LEU A 271 -6.81 -15.67 7.69
C LEU A 271 -5.77 -16.76 7.91
N ILE A 272 -4.84 -16.53 8.82
CA ILE A 272 -3.95 -17.57 9.34
C ILE A 272 -4.46 -17.96 10.72
N PHE A 273 -4.97 -19.18 10.84
CA PHE A 273 -5.30 -19.76 12.14
C PHE A 273 -4.10 -20.55 12.65
N THR A 274 -3.49 -20.10 13.74
CA THR A 274 -2.44 -20.86 14.42
C THR A 274 -3.09 -21.90 15.31
N THR A 275 -2.80 -23.18 15.09
CA THR A 275 -3.14 -24.24 16.05
C THR A 275 -2.35 -24.02 17.33
N ARG A 276 -3.03 -24.04 18.49
CA ARG A 276 -2.37 -24.20 19.79
C ARG A 276 -1.91 -25.64 19.97
#